data_AF-A0A2P4T159-F1
#
_entry.id   AF-A0A2P4T159-F1
#
_cell.length_a   1.000
_cell.length_b   1.000
_cell.length_c   1.000
_cell.angle_alpha   90.00
_cell.angle_beta   90.00
_cell.angle_gamma   90.00
#
_symmetry.space_group_name_H-M   'P 1'
#
loop_
_entity.id
_entity.type
_entity.pdbx_description
1 polymer ?
#
loop_
_entity_poly.entity_id
_entity_poly.type
_entity_poly.pdbx_seq_one_letter_code
_entity_poly.pdbx_strand_id
1 'polypeptide(L)'
;QKKKKIICLFFLKLSQVWQCGGSMEVLPCSRVAHIERTKKPYNNDIDYYAKRNALRAAEVWMDDFKSHVYMAWNIPMANPGVDFGDVSERIALRQRLQCRSFKWYLENVYPEMRVYNNTVTYGEVPYVFENT
;
A
#
# COMPACT_ATOMS: atom_id res chain seq x y z
N GLN A 1 5.78 5.56 12.60
CA GLN A 1 4.73 5.01 11.71
C GLN A 1 4.52 5.77 10.40
N LYS A 2 4.44 7.12 10.37
CA LYS A 2 4.14 7.88 9.13
C LYS A 2 5.09 7.61 7.95
N LYS A 3 6.41 7.51 8.18
CA LYS A 3 7.38 7.18 7.12
C LYS A 3 7.12 5.78 6.50
N LYS A 4 6.86 4.76 7.32
CA LYS A 4 6.52 3.40 6.85
C LYS A 4 5.22 3.38 6.02
N LYS A 5 4.24 4.19 6.38
CA LYS A 5 2.95 4.31 5.64
C LYS A 5 3.10 4.98 4.26
N ILE A 6 3.93 6.03 4.16
CA ILE A 6 4.24 6.67 2.87
C ILE A 6 5.04 5.71 1.96
N ILE A 7 6.00 4.99 2.54
CA ILE A 7 6.77 3.96 1.81
C ILE A 7 5.83 2.92 1.20
N CYS A 8 4.81 2.47 1.94
CA CYS A 8 3.76 1.58 1.43
C CYS A 8 3.10 2.13 0.14
N LEU A 9 2.67 3.40 0.12
CA LEU A 9 2.04 4.01 -1.06
C LEU A 9 2.98 4.08 -2.27
N PHE A 10 4.27 4.36 -2.05
CA PHE A 10 5.26 4.35 -3.14
C PHE A 10 5.43 2.95 -3.72
N PHE A 11 5.59 1.92 -2.89
CA PHE A 11 5.70 0.53 -3.35
C PHE A 11 4.49 0.11 -4.20
N LEU A 12 3.28 0.48 -3.79
CA LEU A 12 2.06 0.12 -4.51
C LEU A 12 2.05 0.71 -5.93
N LYS A 13 2.49 1.96 -6.08
CA LYS A 13 2.53 2.59 -7.41
C LYS A 13 3.59 1.97 -8.32
N LEU A 14 4.72 1.56 -7.76
CA LEU A 14 5.80 0.88 -8.50
C LEU A 14 5.36 -0.50 -8.99
N SER A 15 4.61 -1.24 -8.17
CA SER A 15 4.15 -2.58 -8.52
C SER A 15 3.30 -2.61 -9.80
N GLN A 16 2.54 -1.54 -10.07
CA GLN A 16 1.76 -1.38 -11.30
C GLN A 16 2.64 -1.41 -12.56
N VAL A 17 3.75 -0.67 -12.56
CA VAL A 17 4.63 -0.54 -13.73
C VAL A 17 5.29 -1.87 -14.05
N TRP A 18 5.84 -2.53 -13.03
CA TRP A 18 6.51 -3.82 -13.18
C TRP A 18 5.56 -4.94 -13.61
N GLN A 19 4.37 -5.04 -13.01
CA GLN A 19 3.39 -6.07 -13.38
C GLN A 19 2.96 -5.96 -14.85
N CYS A 20 2.93 -4.76 -15.41
CA CYS A 20 2.50 -4.53 -16.79
C CYS A 20 3.67 -4.42 -17.79
N GLY A 21 4.88 -4.85 -17.42
CA GLY A 21 6.01 -4.97 -18.34
C GLY A 21 6.96 -3.76 -18.43
N GLY A 22 6.78 -2.75 -17.59
CA GLY A 22 7.74 -1.65 -17.45
C GLY A 22 8.84 -1.96 -16.43
N SER A 23 9.76 -1.01 -16.25
CA SER A 23 10.82 -1.04 -15.24
C SER A 23 10.92 0.30 -14.49
N MET A 24 11.63 0.30 -13.36
CA MET A 24 11.88 1.50 -12.55
C MET A 24 13.38 1.58 -12.22
N GLU A 25 13.97 2.75 -12.46
CA GLU A 25 15.39 3.00 -12.21
C GLU A 25 15.59 4.30 -11.43
N VAL A 26 16.59 4.32 -10.56
CA VAL A 26 17.03 5.53 -9.85
C VAL A 26 18.35 5.97 -10.49
N LEU A 27 18.32 7.09 -11.23
CA LEU A 27 19.48 7.63 -11.93
C LEU A 27 20.31 8.54 -11.02
N PRO A 28 21.51 8.15 -10.58
CA PRO A 28 22.32 8.95 -9.65
C PRO A 28 22.83 10.28 -10.24
N CYS A 29 22.87 10.37 -11.57
CA CYS A 29 23.26 11.57 -12.31
C CYS A 29 22.14 12.63 -12.38
N SER A 30 20.87 12.23 -12.19
CA SER A 30 19.73 13.16 -12.16
C SER A 30 19.41 13.51 -10.71
N ARG A 31 19.65 14.77 -10.32
CA ARG A 31 19.52 15.22 -8.94
C ARG A 31 18.43 16.27 -8.82
N VAL A 32 17.41 15.96 -8.03
CA VAL A 32 16.32 16.89 -7.66
C VAL A 32 16.22 16.93 -6.14
N ALA A 33 16.31 18.13 -5.55
CA ALA A 33 16.14 18.30 -4.12
C ALA A 33 14.64 18.33 -3.75
N HIS A 34 14.24 17.53 -2.76
CA HIS A 34 12.89 17.54 -2.21
C HIS A 34 12.93 18.03 -0.76
N ILE A 35 12.15 19.07 -0.45
CA ILE A 35 11.98 19.58 0.91
C ILE A 35 10.86 18.76 1.59
N GLU A 36 11.25 17.83 2.47
CA GLU A 36 10.30 17.05 3.26
C GLU A 36 9.54 17.97 4.23
N ARG A 37 8.20 17.90 4.21
CA ARG A 37 7.33 18.67 5.11
C ARG A 37 6.57 17.73 6.02
N THR A 38 6.59 18.02 7.32
CA THR A 38 5.86 17.24 8.34
C THR A 38 4.34 17.50 8.32
N LYS A 39 3.91 18.71 7.95
CA LYS A 39 2.50 19.09 7.73
C LYS A 39 2.31 19.61 6.30
N LYS A 40 1.20 19.23 5.65
CA LYS A 40 0.80 19.82 4.36
C LYS A 40 -0.22 20.94 4.67
N PRO A 41 -0.01 22.18 4.20
CA PRO A 41 -0.86 23.32 4.58
C PRO A 41 -2.23 23.34 3.86
N TYR A 42 -2.42 22.52 2.81
CA TYR A 42 -3.60 22.56 1.95
C TYR A 42 -4.62 21.45 2.23
N ASN A 43 -4.31 20.50 3.10
CA ASN A 43 -5.20 19.38 3.37
C ASN A 43 -5.13 18.99 4.85
N ASN A 44 -6.24 19.13 5.54
CA ASN A 44 -6.34 18.82 6.96
C ASN A 44 -6.56 17.32 7.21
N ASP A 45 -7.02 16.56 6.20
CA ASP A 45 -7.44 15.16 6.36
C ASP A 45 -6.58 14.18 5.54
N ILE A 46 -5.26 14.37 5.61
CA ILE A 46 -4.27 13.59 4.85
C ILE A 46 -4.38 12.09 5.17
N ASP A 47 -4.71 11.74 6.41
CA ASP A 47 -4.77 10.33 6.85
C ASP A 47 -5.92 9.58 6.17
N TYR A 48 -7.11 10.19 6.06
CA TYR A 48 -8.25 9.62 5.35
C TYR A 48 -7.91 9.36 3.87
N TYR A 49 -7.43 10.39 3.15
CA TYR A 49 -7.10 10.25 1.74
C TYR A 49 -5.94 9.28 1.48
N ALA A 50 -4.94 9.25 2.37
CA ALA A 50 -3.83 8.30 2.24
C ALA A 50 -4.30 6.85 2.42
N LYS A 51 -5.15 6.58 3.42
CA LYS A 51 -5.79 5.27 3.61
C LYS A 51 -6.63 4.88 2.40
N ARG A 52 -7.51 5.79 1.95
CA ARG A 52 -8.35 5.60 0.77
C ARG A 52 -7.53 5.19 -0.45
N ASN A 53 -6.47 5.94 -0.75
CA ASN A 53 -5.61 5.68 -1.91
C ASN A 53 -4.80 4.38 -1.77
N ALA A 54 -4.35 4.05 -0.56
CA ALA A 54 -3.65 2.78 -0.30
C ALA A 54 -4.59 1.58 -0.55
N LEU A 55 -5.83 1.65 -0.05
CA LEU A 55 -6.83 0.60 -0.25
C LEU A 55 -7.20 0.45 -1.73
N ARG A 56 -7.43 1.55 -2.47
CA ARG A 56 -7.68 1.50 -3.92
C ARG A 56 -6.56 0.80 -4.68
N ALA A 57 -5.31 1.07 -4.31
CA ALA A 57 -4.17 0.43 -4.96
C ALA A 57 -4.04 -1.05 -4.56
N ALA A 58 -4.31 -1.39 -3.31
CA ALA A 58 -4.27 -2.77 -2.82
C ALA A 58 -5.31 -3.65 -3.53
N GLU A 59 -6.56 -3.18 -3.63
CA GLU A 59 -7.65 -3.91 -4.29
C GLU A 59 -7.40 -4.17 -5.79
N VAL A 60 -6.62 -3.31 -6.46
CA VAL A 60 -6.32 -3.46 -7.89
C VAL A 60 -5.05 -4.27 -8.14
N TRP A 61 -4.00 -4.08 -7.34
CA TRP A 61 -2.64 -4.52 -7.70
C TRP A 61 -2.00 -5.54 -6.76
N MET A 62 -2.60 -5.84 -5.61
CA MET A 62 -1.97 -6.72 -4.60
C MET A 62 -2.58 -8.12 -4.48
N ASP A 63 -3.63 -8.45 -5.22
CA ASP A 63 -4.25 -9.78 -5.18
C ASP A 63 -4.53 -10.23 -3.71
N ASP A 64 -4.17 -11.46 -3.36
CA ASP A 64 -4.31 -12.03 -2.01
C ASP A 64 -3.46 -11.33 -0.94
N PHE A 65 -2.44 -10.56 -1.36
CA PHE A 65 -1.54 -9.84 -0.46
C PHE A 65 -2.10 -8.50 0.01
N LYS A 66 -3.29 -8.09 -0.46
CA LYS A 66 -3.94 -6.86 -0.02
C LYS A 66 -4.09 -6.78 1.50
N SER A 67 -4.22 -7.92 2.18
CA SER A 67 -4.23 -8.05 3.64
C SER A 67 -3.07 -7.34 4.33
N HIS A 68 -1.90 -7.28 3.70
CA HIS A 68 -0.72 -6.60 4.24
C HIS A 68 -0.95 -5.09 4.38
N VAL A 69 -1.71 -4.48 3.45
CA VAL A 69 -2.09 -3.07 3.53
C VAL A 69 -3.10 -2.85 4.65
N TYR A 70 -4.10 -3.71 4.77
CA TYR A 70 -5.07 -3.62 5.87
C TYR A 70 -4.37 -3.69 7.23
N MET A 71 -3.42 -4.63 7.40
CA MET A 71 -2.60 -4.73 8.61
C MET A 71 -1.72 -3.50 8.83
N ALA A 72 -1.02 -3.02 7.80
CA ALA A 72 -0.10 -1.88 7.90
C ALA A 72 -0.80 -0.56 8.29
N TRP A 73 -2.07 -0.42 7.91
CA TRP A 73 -2.89 0.74 8.24
C TRP A 73 -3.77 0.55 9.48
N ASN A 74 -3.70 -0.62 10.12
CA ASN A 74 -4.57 -1.03 11.24
C ASN A 74 -6.06 -0.90 10.90
N ILE A 75 -6.43 -1.37 9.70
CA ILE A 75 -7.80 -1.32 9.18
C ILE A 75 -8.41 -2.72 9.32
N PRO A 76 -9.58 -2.87 9.96
CA PRO A 76 -10.28 -4.14 10.03
C PRO A 76 -10.72 -4.60 8.63
N MET A 77 -10.52 -5.87 8.31
CA MET A 77 -10.94 -6.45 7.02
C MET A 77 -12.46 -6.48 6.85
N ALA A 78 -13.20 -6.81 7.92
CA ALA A 78 -14.65 -6.96 7.88
C ALA A 78 -15.39 -5.61 7.79
N ASN A 79 -14.83 -4.57 8.39
CA ASN A 79 -15.38 -3.22 8.32
C ASN A 79 -14.25 -2.19 8.21
N PRO A 80 -13.85 -1.82 6.98
CA PRO A 80 -12.71 -0.94 6.77
C PRO A 80 -12.92 0.48 7.30
N GLY A 81 -14.18 0.89 7.52
CA GLY A 81 -14.54 2.25 7.95
C GLY A 81 -14.12 3.37 6.98
N VAL A 82 -13.59 3.01 5.80
CA VAL A 82 -13.09 3.92 4.77
C VAL A 82 -13.69 3.50 3.44
N ASP A 83 -14.50 4.39 2.84
CA ASP A 83 -15.00 4.18 1.49
C ASP A 83 -13.92 4.52 0.45
N PHE A 84 -13.38 3.48 -0.18
CA PHE A 84 -12.40 3.64 -1.24
C PHE A 84 -13.03 3.84 -2.63
N GLY A 85 -14.35 3.69 -2.77
CA GLY A 85 -15.11 3.84 -4.01
C GLY A 85 -14.84 2.75 -5.05
N ASP A 86 -15.49 2.85 -6.21
CA ASP A 86 -15.35 1.85 -7.28
C ASP A 86 -13.93 1.82 -7.89
N VAL A 87 -13.45 0.60 -8.15
CA VAL A 87 -12.15 0.29 -8.76
C VAL A 87 -12.28 -0.58 -10.01
N SER A 88 -13.50 -0.88 -10.46
CA SER A 88 -13.80 -1.78 -11.58
C SER A 88 -13.07 -1.40 -12.86
N GLU A 89 -13.03 -0.11 -13.22
CA GLU A 89 -12.30 0.37 -14.40
C GLU A 89 -10.79 0.07 -14.34
N ARG A 90 -10.20 0.13 -13.14
CA ARG A 90 -8.77 -0.12 -12.93
C ARG A 90 -8.45 -1.61 -13.00
N ILE A 91 -9.37 -2.45 -12.51
CA ILE A 91 -9.28 -3.91 -12.69
C ILE A 91 -9.39 -4.27 -14.17
N ALA A 92 -10.36 -3.70 -14.89
CA ALA A 92 -10.52 -3.90 -16.33
C ALA A 92 -9.28 -3.44 -17.12
N LEU A 93 -8.64 -2.34 -16.71
CA LEU A 93 -7.37 -1.91 -17.29
C LEU A 93 -6.25 -2.94 -17.07
N ARG A 94 -6.10 -3.45 -15.85
CA ARG A 94 -5.10 -4.48 -15.52
C ARG A 94 -5.28 -5.74 -16.37
N GLN A 95 -6.52 -6.16 -16.58
CA GLN A 95 -6.87 -7.29 -17.43
C GLN A 95 -6.55 -7.03 -18.91
N ARG A 96 -6.91 -5.85 -19.44
CA ARG A 96 -6.62 -5.47 -20.84
C ARG A 96 -5.13 -5.43 -21.15
N LEU A 97 -4.31 -4.98 -20.19
CA LEU A 97 -2.86 -4.93 -20.32
C LEU A 97 -2.17 -6.27 -20.02
N GLN A 98 -2.93 -7.31 -19.67
CA GLN A 98 -2.42 -8.65 -19.35
C GLN A 98 -1.30 -8.60 -18.29
N CYS A 99 -1.46 -7.73 -17.28
CA CYS A 99 -0.43 -7.57 -16.27
C CYS A 99 -0.27 -8.85 -15.43
N ARG A 100 0.95 -9.09 -14.99
CA ARG A 100 1.34 -10.23 -14.14
C ARG A 100 0.71 -10.11 -12.74
N SER A 101 0.74 -11.21 -11.98
CA SER A 101 0.26 -11.25 -10.60
C SER A 101 1.20 -10.52 -9.63
N PHE A 102 0.68 -10.13 -8.47
CA PHE A 102 1.52 -9.55 -7.42
C PHE A 102 2.52 -10.57 -6.86
N LYS A 103 2.16 -11.87 -6.84
CA LYS A 103 3.09 -12.94 -6.50
C LYS A 103 4.32 -12.94 -7.40
N TRP A 104 4.12 -12.79 -8.72
CA TRP A 104 5.23 -12.68 -9.68
C TRP A 104 6.12 -11.48 -9.36
N TYR A 105 5.53 -10.33 -8.99
CA TYR A 105 6.28 -9.13 -8.60
C TYR A 105 7.18 -9.40 -7.37
N LEU A 106 6.65 -10.06 -6.34
CA LEU A 106 7.45 -10.41 -5.16
C LEU A 106 8.59 -11.39 -5.52
N GLU A 107 8.33 -12.38 -6.35
CA GLU A 107 9.34 -13.39 -6.69
C GLU A 107 10.45 -12.85 -7.62
N ASN A 108 10.15 -11.88 -8.48
CA ASN A 108 11.05 -11.44 -9.56
C ASN A 108 11.62 -10.03 -9.38
N VAL A 109 10.92 -9.15 -8.67
CA VAL A 109 11.28 -7.73 -8.55
C VAL A 109 11.67 -7.36 -7.12
N TYR A 110 11.00 -7.92 -6.11
CA TYR A 110 11.27 -7.58 -4.71
C TYR A 110 11.24 -8.79 -3.76
N PRO A 111 12.13 -9.79 -3.95
CA PRO A 111 12.15 -11.05 -3.21
C PRO A 111 12.54 -10.91 -1.73
N GLU A 112 13.20 -9.82 -1.35
CA GLU A 112 13.57 -9.50 0.03
C GLU A 112 12.38 -9.03 0.89
N MET A 113 11.22 -8.78 0.26
CA MET A 113 10.03 -8.36 0.99
C MET A 113 9.48 -9.51 1.85
N ARG A 114 9.34 -9.26 3.15
CA ARG A 114 8.73 -10.24 4.06
C ARG A 114 7.22 -10.36 3.80
N VAL A 115 6.77 -11.59 3.61
CA VAL A 115 5.36 -11.95 3.47
C VAL A 115 4.87 -12.63 4.76
N TYR A 116 3.69 -12.25 5.24
CA TYR A 116 3.02 -12.87 6.38
C TYR A 116 1.92 -13.80 5.89
N ASN A 117 2.17 -15.11 5.90
CA ASN A 117 1.21 -16.12 5.43
C ASN A 117 0.28 -16.67 6.54
N ASN A 118 0.66 -16.54 7.82
CA ASN A 118 -0.04 -17.16 8.96
C ASN A 118 -0.35 -16.14 10.07
N THR A 119 -0.86 -14.96 9.72
CA THR A 119 -1.22 -13.96 10.73
C THR A 119 -2.49 -14.41 11.46
N VAL A 120 -2.35 -14.83 12.73
CA VAL A 120 -3.49 -15.21 13.59
C VAL A 120 -4.27 -13.98 14.04
N THR A 121 -3.56 -12.90 14.41
CA THR A 121 -4.16 -11.63 14.83
C THR A 121 -3.21 -10.48 14.53
N TYR A 122 -3.77 -9.28 14.28
CA TYR A 122 -3.03 -8.03 14.14
C TYR A 122 -3.81 -6.91 14.81
N GLY A 123 -3.10 -5.94 15.40
CA GLY A 123 -3.73 -4.83 16.10
C GLY A 123 -2.79 -4.22 17.13
N GLU A 124 -3.31 -3.26 17.88
CA GLU A 124 -2.63 -2.72 19.05
C GLU A 124 -3.04 -3.56 20.27
N VAL A 125 -2.08 -3.93 21.12
CA VAL A 125 -2.36 -4.58 22.41
C VAL A 125 -2.68 -3.47 23.39
N PRO A 126 -3.94 -3.31 23.84
CA PRO A 126 -4.26 -2.32 24.86
C PRO A 126 -3.61 -2.75 26.17
N TYR A 127 -2.93 -1.82 26.83
CA TYR A 127 -2.52 -2.01 28.21
C TYR A 127 -3.77 -1.98 29.08
N VAL A 128 -4.12 -3.11 29.70
CA VAL A 128 -5.15 -3.16 30.74
C VAL A 128 -4.44 -2.82 32.05
N PHE A 129 -4.54 -1.57 32.49
CA PHE A 129 -4.30 -1.25 33.90
C PHE A 129 -5.53 -1.71 34.67
N GLU A 130 -5.43 -2.84 35.37
CA GLU A 130 -6.38 -3.16 36.43
C GLU A 130 -6.22 -2.11 37.52
N ASN A 131 -7.19 -1.20 37.63
CA ASN A 131 -7.31 -0.34 38.81
C ASN A 131 -7.77 -1.24 39.97
N THR A 132 -6.82 -1.76 40.74
CA THR A 132 -7.06 -2.17 42.15
C THR A 132 -7.52 -0.98 42.99
#